data_AF-A0A1G2QIT7-F1
#
_entry.id   AF-A0A1G2QIT7-F1
#
_cell.length_a   1.000
_cell.length_b   1.000
_cell.length_c   1.000
_cell.angle_alpha   90.00
_cell.angle_beta   90.00
_cell.angle_gamma   90.00
#
_symmetry.space_group_name_H-M   'P 1'
#
loop_
_entity.id
_entity.type
_entity.pdbx_description
1 polymer ?
#
loop_
_entity_poly.entity_id
_entity_poly.type
_entity_poly.pdbx_seq_one_letter_code
_entity_poly.pdbx_strand_id
1 'polypeptide(L)'
;MSLEQPDQEVKLAPTDLDMFQATIGQLKRERTEGVEMPYVVDDIEPSTLTEADSRIFSLISLYYSRLGGVAYSPSDIEALKKAFGDYKLELEQTLSQVVETSVVENRRRFQLMLEPVVEEIIRRSSK
;
A
#
# COMPACT_ATOMS: atom_id res chain seq x y z
N MET A 1 -27.44 -5.40 46.22
CA MET A 1 -27.17 -4.46 45.12
C MET A 1 -25.76 -4.75 44.64
N SER A 2 -25.63 -5.55 43.58
CA SER A 2 -24.34 -5.76 42.93
C SER A 2 -24.19 -4.67 41.89
N LEU A 3 -23.14 -3.86 42.05
CA LEU A 3 -22.77 -2.81 41.12
C LEU A 3 -22.31 -3.46 39.82
N GLU A 4 -23.05 -3.24 38.74
CA GLU A 4 -22.59 -3.50 37.37
C GLU A 4 -21.32 -2.66 37.16
N GLN A 5 -20.18 -3.32 36.96
CA GLN A 5 -18.97 -2.64 36.53
C GLN A 5 -19.16 -2.26 35.05
N PRO A 6 -18.85 -1.02 34.65
CA PRO A 6 -19.04 -0.60 33.26
C PRO A 6 -18.13 -1.43 32.35
N ASP A 7 -18.70 -1.93 31.26
CA ASP A 7 -17.98 -2.51 30.12
C ASP A 7 -16.77 -1.64 29.80
N GLN A 8 -15.58 -2.11 30.18
CA GLN A 8 -14.33 -1.52 29.70
C GLN A 8 -14.28 -1.82 28.22
N GLU A 9 -14.51 -0.81 27.39
CA GLU A 9 -14.18 -0.83 25.96
C GLU A 9 -12.72 -1.32 25.84
N VAL A 10 -12.55 -2.57 25.44
CA VAL A 10 -11.23 -3.11 25.11
C VAL A 10 -10.79 -2.37 23.86
N LYS A 11 -9.97 -1.33 24.02
CA LYS A 11 -9.26 -0.70 22.90
C LYS A 11 -8.29 -1.74 22.32
N LEU A 12 -8.75 -2.46 21.30
CA LEU A 12 -7.90 -3.32 20.50
C LEU A 12 -6.79 -2.47 19.89
N ALA A 13 -5.55 -2.99 19.92
CA ALA A 13 -4.43 -2.32 19.27
C ALA A 13 -4.67 -2.23 17.76
N PRO A 14 -4.19 -1.17 17.08
CA PRO A 14 -4.32 -1.03 15.63
C PRO A 14 -3.66 -2.20 14.90
N THR A 15 -4.32 -2.70 13.85
CA THR A 15 -3.75 -3.70 12.93
C THR A 15 -2.76 -3.05 11.96
N ASP A 16 -1.99 -3.88 11.25
CA ASP A 16 -1.10 -3.40 10.18
C ASP A 16 -1.88 -2.71 9.06
N LEU A 17 -3.08 -3.20 8.75
CA LEU A 17 -3.99 -2.55 7.81
C LEU A 17 -4.43 -1.17 8.32
N ASP A 18 -4.80 -1.04 9.60
CA ASP A 18 -5.20 0.25 10.18
C ASP A 18 -4.06 1.27 10.09
N MET A 19 -2.83 0.86 10.43
CA MET A 19 -1.66 1.72 10.34
C MET A 19 -1.34 2.11 8.89
N PHE A 20 -1.48 1.18 7.96
CA PHE A 20 -1.27 1.43 6.54
C PHE A 20 -2.30 2.43 5.98
N GLN A 21 -3.59 2.21 6.25
CA GLN A 21 -4.65 3.12 5.80
C GLN A 21 -4.47 4.52 6.41
N ALA A 22 -4.05 4.62 7.67
CA ALA A 22 -3.70 5.89 8.31
C ALA A 22 -2.52 6.58 7.62
N THR A 23 -1.50 5.82 7.21
CA THR A 23 -0.32 6.31 6.48
C THR A 23 -0.72 6.89 5.11
N ILE A 24 -1.52 6.19 4.32
CA ILE A 24 -2.01 6.70 3.04
C ILE A 24 -2.87 7.96 3.24
N GLY A 25 -3.71 7.96 4.28
CA GLY A 25 -4.49 9.14 4.65
C GLY A 25 -3.63 10.33 5.04
N GLN A 26 -2.49 10.12 5.70
CA GLN A 26 -1.53 11.16 6.02
C GLN A 26 -0.83 11.70 4.77
N LEU A 27 -0.31 10.84 3.90
CA LEU A 27 0.34 11.26 2.65
C LEU A 27 -0.59 12.10 1.78
N LYS A 28 -1.88 11.73 1.72
CA LYS A 28 -2.92 12.50 1.03
C LYS A 28 -3.12 13.91 1.61
N ARG A 29 -3.07 14.06 2.94
CA ARG A 29 -3.15 15.38 3.59
C ARG A 29 -1.93 16.22 3.30
N GLU A 30 -0.73 15.67 3.48
CA GLU A 30 0.54 16.37 3.23
C GLU A 30 0.62 16.90 1.79
N ARG A 31 0.14 16.10 0.81
CA ARG A 31 0.09 16.55 -0.58
C ARG A 31 -0.92 17.66 -0.83
N THR A 32 -2.09 17.59 -0.19
CA THR A 32 -3.09 18.68 -0.23
C THR A 32 -2.52 19.98 0.35
N GLU A 33 -1.62 19.86 1.33
CA GLU A 33 -0.90 20.97 1.96
C GLU A 33 0.30 21.47 1.12
N GLY A 34 0.51 20.92 -0.08
CA GLY A 34 1.51 21.39 -1.04
C GLY A 34 2.87 20.71 -0.94
N VAL A 35 3.00 19.61 -0.19
CA VAL A 35 4.22 18.79 -0.18
C VAL A 35 4.40 18.11 -1.53
N GLU A 36 5.52 18.39 -2.20
CA GLU A 36 5.86 17.74 -3.47
C GLU A 36 6.22 16.27 -3.22
N MET A 37 5.43 15.36 -3.80
CA MET A 37 5.65 13.92 -3.71
C MET A 37 5.93 13.35 -5.10
N PRO A 38 6.79 12.32 -5.21
CA PRO A 38 7.11 11.70 -6.49
C PRO A 38 5.96 10.85 -7.05
N TYR A 39 4.81 10.78 -6.38
CA TYR A 39 3.65 9.97 -6.74
C TYR A 39 2.33 10.64 -6.38
N VAL A 40 1.25 10.27 -7.08
CA VAL A 40 -0.09 10.87 -6.96
C VAL A 40 -0.95 10.06 -5.99
N VAL A 41 -1.28 10.63 -4.82
CA VAL A 41 -2.09 9.94 -3.77
C VAL A 41 -3.50 10.52 -3.59
N ASP A 42 -3.85 11.61 -4.27
CA ASP A 42 -5.04 12.43 -3.94
C ASP A 42 -6.36 11.67 -4.18
N ASP A 43 -6.38 10.84 -5.21
CA ASP A 43 -7.57 10.10 -5.63
C ASP A 43 -7.70 8.73 -4.97
N ILE A 44 -6.88 8.46 -3.95
CA ILE A 44 -6.92 7.21 -3.21
C ILE A 44 -7.75 7.40 -1.95
N GLU A 45 -8.77 6.55 -1.82
CA GLU A 45 -9.55 6.39 -0.60
C GLU A 45 -8.91 5.30 0.27
N PRO A 46 -8.25 5.63 1.40
CA PRO A 46 -7.51 4.65 2.19
C PRO A 46 -8.39 3.53 2.75
N SER A 47 -9.63 3.87 3.12
CA SER A 47 -10.56 2.94 3.75
C SER A 47 -10.96 1.76 2.84
N THR A 48 -10.78 1.85 1.53
CA THR A 48 -11.06 0.75 0.59
C THR A 48 -9.84 -0.12 0.29
N LEU A 49 -8.67 0.20 0.86
CA LEU A 49 -7.47 -0.59 0.68
C LEU A 49 -7.49 -1.80 1.61
N THR A 50 -6.84 -2.87 1.17
CA THR A 50 -6.88 -4.20 1.77
C THR A 50 -5.51 -4.62 2.28
N GLU A 51 -5.46 -5.75 2.97
CA GLU A 51 -4.22 -6.42 3.38
C GLU A 51 -3.27 -6.69 2.20
N ALA A 52 -3.79 -7.02 1.02
CA ALA A 52 -2.95 -7.24 -0.16
C ALA A 52 -2.24 -5.95 -0.58
N ASP A 53 -2.95 -4.81 -0.51
CA ASP A 53 -2.41 -3.48 -0.84
C ASP A 53 -1.35 -3.06 0.21
N SER A 54 -1.62 -3.32 1.50
CA SER A 54 -0.69 -3.08 2.61
C SER A 54 0.63 -3.87 2.45
N ARG A 55 0.53 -5.17 2.11
CA ARG A 55 1.68 -6.05 1.92
C ARG A 55 2.57 -5.57 0.78
N ILE A 56 1.99 -5.25 -0.38
CA ILE A 56 2.79 -4.82 -1.53
C ILE A 56 3.40 -3.44 -1.28
N PHE A 57 2.69 -2.53 -0.63
CA PHE A 57 3.22 -1.23 -0.21
C PHE A 57 4.40 -1.35 0.73
N SER A 58 4.28 -2.22 1.75
CA SER A 58 5.34 -2.45 2.73
C SER A 58 6.60 -3.03 2.09
N LEU A 59 6.42 -3.99 1.17
CA LEU A 59 7.51 -4.55 0.38
C LEU A 59 8.19 -3.47 -0.45
N ILE A 60 7.43 -2.71 -1.25
CA ILE A 60 7.97 -1.64 -2.09
C ILE A 60 8.68 -0.58 -1.23
N SER A 61 8.13 -0.20 -0.08
CA SER A 61 8.72 0.78 0.83
C SER A 61 10.07 0.31 1.38
N LEU A 62 10.16 -0.96 1.77
CA LEU A 62 11.41 -1.57 2.24
C LEU A 62 12.48 -1.61 1.13
N TYR A 63 12.06 -1.87 -0.11
CA TYR A 63 12.97 -1.76 -1.24
C TYR A 63 13.33 -0.29 -1.45
N TYR A 64 12.37 0.63 -1.61
CA TYR A 64 12.64 2.04 -1.86
C TYR A 64 13.59 2.67 -0.83
N SER A 65 13.44 2.38 0.47
CA SER A 65 14.32 2.89 1.53
C SER A 65 15.78 2.44 1.38
N ARG A 66 16.02 1.28 0.73
CA ARG A 66 17.36 0.74 0.49
C ARG A 66 18.06 1.34 -0.74
N LEU A 67 17.34 2.10 -1.59
CA LEU A 67 17.89 2.76 -2.78
C LEU A 67 18.98 3.80 -2.45
N GLY A 68 19.13 4.16 -1.17
CA GLY A 68 20.14 5.08 -0.66
C GLY A 68 21.45 4.47 -0.14
N GLY A 69 21.67 3.15 -0.18
CA GLY A 69 22.93 2.61 0.35
C GLY A 69 23.19 1.10 0.31
N VAL A 70 22.28 0.28 -0.22
CA VAL A 70 22.49 -1.18 -0.28
C VAL A 70 22.27 -1.67 -1.71
N ALA A 71 23.25 -2.36 -2.27
CA ALA A 71 23.09 -3.06 -3.55
C ALA A 71 22.08 -4.20 -3.38
N TYR A 72 21.04 -4.25 -4.21
CA TYR A 72 20.13 -5.40 -4.23
C TYR A 72 20.79 -6.58 -4.89
N SER A 73 20.53 -7.78 -4.38
CA SER A 73 20.84 -8.97 -5.14
C SER A 73 19.88 -9.09 -6.33
N PRO A 74 20.30 -9.71 -7.45
CA PRO A 74 19.38 -10.03 -8.54
C PRO A 74 18.14 -10.83 -8.08
N SER A 75 18.30 -11.69 -7.07
CA SER A 75 17.19 -12.44 -6.46
C SER A 75 16.18 -11.55 -5.74
N ASP A 76 16.62 -10.46 -5.09
CA ASP A 76 15.71 -9.52 -4.43
C ASP A 76 14.83 -8.81 -5.46
N ILE A 77 15.40 -8.46 -6.62
CA ILE A 77 14.68 -7.79 -7.71
C ILE A 77 13.68 -8.72 -8.39
N GLU A 78 14.06 -9.97 -8.65
CA GLU A 78 13.13 -10.98 -9.18
C GLU A 78 12.00 -11.27 -8.19
N ALA A 79 12.28 -11.30 -6.87
CA ALA A 79 11.24 -11.43 -5.85
C ALA A 79 10.26 -10.26 -5.86
N LEU A 80 10.75 -9.01 -5.98
CA LEU A 80 9.90 -7.82 -6.08
C LEU A 80 9.03 -7.85 -7.34
N LYS A 81 9.61 -8.15 -8.51
CA LYS A 81 8.87 -8.28 -9.77
C LYS A 81 7.77 -9.31 -9.66
N LYS A 82 8.09 -10.49 -9.10
CA LYS A 82 7.12 -11.56 -8.92
C LYS A 82 5.99 -11.13 -7.97
N ALA A 83 6.32 -10.58 -6.81
CA ALA A 83 5.31 -10.14 -5.84
C ALA A 83 4.39 -9.06 -6.42
N PHE A 84 4.93 -8.10 -7.17
CA PHE A 84 4.13 -7.07 -7.82
C PHE A 84 3.27 -7.64 -8.97
N GLY A 85 3.82 -8.59 -9.75
CA GLY A 85 3.06 -9.30 -10.79
C GLY A 85 1.91 -10.14 -10.23
N ASP A 86 2.16 -10.88 -9.15
CA ASP A 86 1.13 -11.68 -8.45
C ASP A 86 0.03 -10.76 -7.90
N TYR A 87 0.41 -9.61 -7.32
CA TYR A 87 -0.54 -8.60 -6.84
C TYR A 87 -1.42 -8.04 -7.97
N LYS A 88 -0.84 -7.71 -9.14
CA LYS A 88 -1.61 -7.27 -10.32
C LYS A 88 -2.60 -8.33 -10.77
N LEU A 89 -2.17 -9.59 -10.81
CA LEU A 89 -3.03 -10.71 -11.22
C LEU A 89 -4.20 -10.93 -10.25
N GLU A 90 -3.96 -10.86 -8.93
CA GLU A 90 -5.02 -10.96 -7.92
C GLU A 90 -6.05 -9.83 -8.07
N LEU A 91 -5.58 -8.61 -8.33
CA LEU A 91 -6.45 -7.45 -8.55
C LEU A 91 -7.27 -7.60 -9.84
N GLU A 92 -6.67 -8.08 -10.93
CA GLU A 92 -7.37 -8.36 -12.20
C GLU A 92 -8.43 -9.45 -12.05
N GLN A 93 -8.15 -10.51 -11.29
CA GLN A 93 -9.13 -11.54 -10.97
C GLN A 93 -10.30 -10.95 -10.17
N THR A 94 -10.02 -10.08 -9.21
CA THR A 94 -11.05 -9.36 -8.44
C THR A 94 -11.89 -8.46 -9.34
N LEU A 95 -11.26 -7.70 -10.24
CA LEU A 95 -11.92 -6.85 -11.25
C LEU A 95 -12.88 -7.66 -12.14
N SER A 96 -12.54 -8.90 -12.48
CA SER A 96 -13.37 -9.76 -13.32
C SER A 96 -14.62 -10.32 -12.62
N GLN A 97 -14.67 -10.28 -11.28
CA GLN A 97 -15.70 -10.93 -10.47
C GLN A 97 -16.65 -9.95 -9.75
N VAL A 98 -16.28 -8.68 -9.60
CA VAL A 98 -17.00 -7.71 -8.76
C VAL A 98 -17.73 -6.67 -9.62
N VAL A 99 -19.01 -6.39 -9.27
CA VAL A 99 -19.86 -5.36 -9.92
C VAL A 99 -19.65 -3.98 -9.30
N GLU A 100 -19.19 -3.92 -8.05
CA GLU A 100 -18.91 -2.67 -7.33
C GLU A 100 -17.64 -2.01 -7.87
N THR A 101 -17.85 -1.12 -8.84
CA THR A 101 -16.77 -0.52 -9.62
C THR A 101 -15.88 0.41 -8.79
N SER A 102 -16.40 1.11 -7.79
CA SER A 102 -15.66 2.16 -7.07
C SER A 102 -14.49 1.64 -6.20
N VAL A 103 -14.71 0.57 -5.42
CA VAL A 103 -13.68 -0.03 -4.56
C VAL A 103 -12.54 -0.59 -5.41
N VAL A 104 -12.89 -1.33 -6.46
CA VAL A 104 -11.89 -1.96 -7.31
C VAL A 104 -11.16 -0.94 -8.18
N GLU A 105 -11.84 0.10 -8.66
CA GLU A 105 -11.21 1.23 -9.34
C GLU A 105 -10.23 1.98 -8.42
N ASN A 106 -10.57 2.18 -7.15
CA ASN A 106 -9.67 2.80 -6.18
C ASN A 106 -8.41 1.96 -5.94
N ARG A 107 -8.55 0.64 -5.80
CA ARG A 107 -7.42 -0.29 -5.69
C ARG A 107 -6.57 -0.32 -6.97
N ARG A 108 -7.19 -0.16 -8.14
CA ARG A 108 -6.47 -0.01 -9.42
C ARG A 108 -5.65 1.27 -9.47
N ARG A 109 -6.20 2.40 -8.99
CA ARG A 109 -5.43 3.66 -8.87
C ARG A 109 -4.24 3.49 -7.93
N PHE A 110 -4.43 2.79 -6.81
CA PHE A 110 -3.33 2.45 -5.91
C PHE A 110 -2.24 1.62 -6.59
N GLN A 111 -2.61 0.58 -7.33
CA GLN A 111 -1.66 -0.21 -8.12
C GLN A 111 -0.88 0.66 -9.13
N LEU A 112 -1.57 1.54 -9.87
CA LEU A 112 -0.94 2.42 -10.86
C LEU A 112 0.00 3.44 -10.21
N MET A 113 -0.29 3.88 -8.99
CA MET A 113 0.60 4.75 -8.22
C MET A 113 1.91 4.04 -7.84
N LEU A 114 1.87 2.74 -7.56
CA LEU A 114 3.04 1.95 -7.19
C LEU A 114 3.94 1.59 -8.38
N GLU A 115 3.37 1.45 -9.57
CA GLU A 115 4.08 1.01 -10.78
C GLU A 115 5.35 1.83 -11.10
N PRO A 116 5.34 3.17 -11.16
CA PRO A 116 6.56 3.94 -11.40
C PRO A 116 7.61 3.80 -10.28
N VAL A 117 7.19 3.53 -9.04
CA VAL A 117 8.11 3.30 -7.92
C VAL A 117 8.83 1.96 -8.10
N VAL A 118 8.10 0.91 -8.48
CA VAL A 118 8.67 -0.41 -8.78
C VAL A 118 9.63 -0.34 -9.96
N GLU A 119 9.25 0.35 -11.03
CA GLU A 119 10.11 0.56 -12.21
C GLU A 119 11.41 1.28 -11.84
N GLU A 120 11.34 2.31 -11.00
CA GLU A 120 12.51 3.04 -10.53
C GLU A 120 13.44 2.17 -9.69
N ILE A 121 12.89 1.35 -8.79
CA ILE A 121 13.67 0.37 -8.01
C ILE A 121 14.41 -0.59 -8.94
N ILE A 122 13.70 -1.19 -9.91
CA ILE A 122 14.29 -2.14 -10.88
C ILE A 122 15.40 -1.46 -11.71
N ARG A 123 15.13 -0.26 -12.22
CA ARG A 123 16.06 0.51 -13.06
C ARG A 123 17.35 0.84 -12.33
N ARG A 124 17.27 1.26 -11.07
CA ARG A 124 18.46 1.57 -10.27
C ARG A 124 19.26 0.33 -9.86
N SER A 125 18.59 -0.81 -9.75
CA SER A 125 19.21 -2.07 -9.33
C SER A 125 19.92 -2.80 -10.48
N SER A 126 19.73 -2.34 -11.72
CA SER A 126 20.36 -2.89 -12.93
C SER A 126 21.61 -2.12 -13.36
N LYS A 127 22.06 -1.13 -12.58
CA LYS A 127 23.27 -0.33 -12.81
C LYS A 127 24.42 -0.82 -11.96
#